data_AF-A0A285PI71-F1
#
_entry.id   AF-A0A285PI71-F1
#
_cell.length_a   1.000
_cell.length_b   1.000
_cell.length_c   1.000
_cell.angle_alpha   90.00
_cell.angle_beta   90.00
_cell.angle_gamma   90.00
#
_symmetry.space_group_name_H-M   'P 1'
#
loop_
_entity.id
_entity.type
_entity.pdbx_description
1 polymer ?
#
loop_
_entity_poly.entity_id
_entity_poly.type
_entity_poly.pdbx_seq_one_letter_code
_entity_poly.pdbx_strand_id
1 'polypeptide(L)'
;MAFFEGFSASRNPFITGAYLFILYVAAIYFSASLLATHQTQQELQALGTKEAPVYFWLLEKIVQDTEKLEAQAERADISTYQHDLKKLMDERIEEDPKFETAMEKYVGFMDQTLGNEGLKAVREANDTAYVWPSLKYDFLLENTKEYTTDVLTAEQIEEKVKQLRAVYSPLYDERETRNEMINNLQKVIEVSQKGGAQSILDAVQDKLKSVMNDEPSREQVTMAYAMAMKLHSLNSGLFPDFSTKQPVLVTLFLVLIMGGLGGLISLTQSFLSDSEPDPHPSYYIFRPILGILAAFAVFILVKAGVLVAAGATPNGTDSLNPYFVAFLGVVSGLMAPNALKRIQVAGESLFRTSTDTDHGRYAIAIPGTSLREKLDGHSDQAVPKLAHLLGVDQDKVEAWVSGSNPAPLNAQQVIAVLLDKEIFELFHDIKTLTTENSSESSGGASDKGQSDETDDIGGSDKKDDPDAG
;
A
#
# COMPACT_ATOMS: atom_id res chain seq x y z
N MET A 1 10.39 24.47 -9.74
CA MET A 1 10.84 25.59 -8.87
C MET A 1 10.20 26.91 -9.25
N ALA A 2 10.15 27.32 -10.53
CA ALA A 2 9.52 28.59 -10.94
C ALA A 2 8.03 28.78 -10.54
N PHE A 3 7.24 27.69 -10.43
CA PHE A 3 5.85 27.76 -9.96
C PHE A 3 5.75 28.09 -8.45
N PHE A 4 6.79 27.82 -7.67
CA PHE A 4 6.80 28.04 -6.22
C PHE A 4 7.32 29.44 -5.82
N GLU A 5 8.18 30.06 -6.62
CA GLU A 5 8.69 31.41 -6.35
C GLU A 5 7.60 32.50 -6.46
N GLY A 6 6.59 32.30 -7.33
CA GLY A 6 5.43 33.19 -7.38
C GLY A 6 4.52 33.12 -6.14
N PHE A 7 4.60 32.04 -5.36
CA PHE A 7 3.73 31.81 -4.20
C PHE A 7 4.23 32.48 -2.92
N SER A 8 5.54 32.79 -2.81
CA SER A 8 6.10 33.41 -1.60
C SER A 8 5.84 34.92 -1.49
N ALA A 9 5.41 35.57 -2.58
CA ALA A 9 5.32 37.02 -2.67
C ALA A 9 3.95 37.62 -2.29
N SER A 10 2.90 36.81 -2.07
CA SER A 10 1.59 37.35 -1.69
C SER A 10 0.98 36.61 -0.50
N ARG A 11 1.04 37.26 0.68
CA ARG A 11 0.23 36.93 1.88
C ARG A 11 -1.26 37.26 1.65
N ASN A 12 -1.79 36.97 0.46
CA ASN A 12 -3.18 37.29 0.17
C ASN A 12 -4.06 36.12 0.64
N PRO A 13 -4.91 36.30 1.66
CA PRO A 13 -5.81 35.24 2.14
C PRO A 13 -6.74 34.74 1.03
N PHE A 14 -7.06 35.60 0.05
CA PHE A 14 -7.86 35.21 -1.11
C PHE A 14 -7.16 34.18 -2.00
N ILE A 15 -5.85 34.30 -2.23
CA ILE A 15 -5.10 33.36 -3.07
C ILE A 15 -5.00 32.00 -2.37
N THR A 16 -4.76 32.01 -1.05
CA THR A 16 -4.71 30.79 -0.24
C THR A 16 -6.07 30.10 -0.21
N GLY A 17 -7.16 30.87 -0.01
CA GLY A 17 -8.52 30.35 -0.06
C GLY A 17 -8.89 29.74 -1.42
N ALA A 18 -8.55 30.42 -2.52
CA ALA A 18 -8.77 29.91 -3.87
C ALA A 18 -7.98 28.62 -4.15
N TYR A 19 -6.72 28.55 -3.69
CA TYR A 19 -5.91 27.35 -3.81
C TYR A 19 -6.50 26.16 -3.04
N LEU A 20 -6.90 26.36 -1.79
CA LEU A 20 -7.57 25.33 -1.00
C LEU A 20 -8.86 24.86 -1.66
N PHE A 21 -9.68 25.79 -2.16
CA PHE A 21 -10.91 25.48 -2.88
C PHE A 21 -10.63 24.59 -4.11
N ILE A 22 -9.64 24.93 -4.93
CA ILE A 22 -9.25 24.12 -6.10
C ILE A 22 -8.81 22.72 -5.66
N LEU A 23 -8.00 22.61 -4.60
CA LEU A 23 -7.57 21.30 -4.08
C LEU A 23 -8.74 20.46 -3.55
N TYR A 24 -9.71 21.08 -2.87
CA TYR A 24 -10.92 20.39 -2.41
C TYR A 24 -11.75 19.87 -3.58
N VAL A 25 -12.02 20.72 -4.58
CA VAL A 25 -12.78 20.32 -5.77
C VAL A 25 -12.07 19.18 -6.49
N ALA A 26 -10.75 19.26 -6.67
CA ALA A 26 -9.97 18.19 -7.26
C ALA A 26 -10.05 16.90 -6.44
N ALA A 27 -9.80 16.95 -5.13
CA ALA A 27 -9.83 15.78 -4.25
C ALA A 27 -11.21 15.11 -4.21
N ILE A 28 -12.30 15.89 -4.16
CA ILE A 28 -13.68 15.38 -4.21
C ILE A 28 -13.97 14.73 -5.56
N TYR A 29 -13.61 15.41 -6.66
CA TYR A 29 -13.79 14.88 -8.01
C TYR A 29 -13.06 13.54 -8.20
N PHE A 30 -11.79 13.47 -7.80
CA PHE A 30 -11.01 12.23 -7.87
C PHE A 30 -11.59 11.12 -7.00
N SER A 31 -12.00 11.46 -5.78
CA SER A 31 -12.61 10.52 -4.85
C SER A 31 -13.89 9.93 -5.43
N ALA A 32 -14.76 10.76 -6.01
CA ALA A 32 -15.99 10.33 -6.64
C ALA A 32 -15.72 9.45 -7.86
N SER A 33 -14.74 9.83 -8.69
CA SER A 33 -14.33 9.05 -9.86
C SER A 33 -13.79 7.67 -9.45
N LEU A 34 -12.84 7.60 -8.51
CA LEU A 34 -12.28 6.34 -8.03
C LEU A 34 -13.32 5.45 -7.35
N LEU A 35 -14.25 6.05 -6.60
CA LEU A 35 -15.34 5.31 -5.98
C LEU A 35 -16.30 4.73 -7.03
N ALA A 36 -16.68 5.51 -8.05
CA ALA A 36 -17.50 5.03 -9.16
C ALA A 36 -16.79 3.90 -9.92
N THR A 37 -15.49 4.05 -10.22
CA THR A 37 -14.69 2.99 -10.84
C THR A 37 -14.66 1.74 -10.00
N HIS A 38 -14.47 1.87 -8.69
CA HIS A 38 -14.44 0.73 -7.78
C HIS A 38 -15.80 0.01 -7.72
N GLN A 39 -16.91 0.75 -7.61
CA GLN A 39 -18.26 0.16 -7.61
C GLN A 39 -18.52 -0.62 -8.89
N THR A 40 -18.23 -0.04 -10.06
CA THR A 40 -18.45 -0.72 -11.33
C THR A 40 -17.51 -1.92 -11.52
N GLN A 41 -16.27 -1.85 -11.02
CA GLN A 41 -15.38 -3.02 -10.99
C GLN A 41 -15.95 -4.14 -10.10
N GLN A 42 -16.56 -3.83 -8.96
CA GLN A 42 -17.21 -4.84 -8.10
C GLN A 42 -18.44 -5.45 -8.76
N GLU A 43 -19.28 -4.64 -9.40
CA GLU A 43 -20.44 -5.13 -10.16
C GLU A 43 -20.00 -6.05 -11.31
N LEU A 44 -18.94 -5.68 -12.05
CA LEU A 44 -18.37 -6.52 -13.10
C LEU A 44 -17.78 -7.82 -12.56
N GLN A 45 -17.08 -7.78 -11.43
CA GLN A 45 -16.55 -9.00 -10.80
C GLN A 45 -17.66 -9.93 -10.33
N ALA A 46 -18.80 -9.39 -9.91
CA ALA A 46 -19.96 -10.18 -9.52
C ALA A 46 -20.63 -10.92 -10.70
N LEU A 47 -20.34 -10.53 -11.95
CA LEU A 47 -20.75 -11.27 -13.14
C LEU A 47 -19.85 -12.50 -13.40
N GLY A 48 -18.62 -12.51 -12.88
CA GLY A 48 -17.68 -13.62 -13.04
C GLY A 48 -17.87 -14.74 -12.01
N THR A 49 -17.16 -15.84 -12.20
CA THR A 49 -17.08 -16.90 -11.18
C THR A 49 -15.98 -16.59 -10.17
N LYS A 50 -16.00 -17.24 -9.00
CA LYS A 50 -14.91 -17.09 -8.01
C LYS A 50 -13.54 -17.49 -8.56
N GLU A 51 -13.51 -18.42 -9.52
CA GLU A 51 -12.28 -18.94 -10.11
C GLU A 51 -11.78 -18.07 -11.27
N ALA A 52 -12.68 -17.36 -11.95
CA ALA A 52 -12.35 -16.49 -13.06
C ALA A 52 -13.20 -15.20 -13.00
N PRO A 53 -12.78 -14.22 -12.17
CA PRO A 53 -13.45 -12.92 -12.09
C PRO A 53 -13.28 -12.14 -13.40
N VAL A 54 -14.36 -11.48 -13.82
CA VAL A 54 -14.34 -10.60 -14.99
C VAL A 54 -13.78 -9.24 -14.57
N TYR A 55 -12.70 -8.83 -15.22
CA TYR A 55 -12.06 -7.54 -14.96
C TYR A 55 -12.31 -6.54 -16.09
N PHE A 56 -12.39 -5.26 -15.74
CA PHE A 56 -12.54 -4.18 -16.71
C PHE A 56 -11.44 -4.16 -17.78
N TRP A 57 -10.17 -4.32 -17.39
CA TRP A 57 -9.04 -4.32 -18.34
C TRP A 57 -9.17 -5.42 -19.41
N LEU A 58 -9.81 -6.55 -19.08
CA LEU A 58 -10.06 -7.62 -20.03
C LEU A 58 -11.15 -7.20 -21.03
N LEU A 59 -12.24 -6.61 -20.54
CA LEU A 59 -13.30 -6.07 -21.40
C LEU A 59 -12.78 -4.97 -22.31
N GLU A 60 -12.01 -4.03 -21.77
CA GLU A 60 -11.38 -2.97 -22.55
C GLU A 60 -10.44 -3.53 -23.62
N LYS A 61 -9.61 -4.53 -23.26
CA LYS A 61 -8.75 -5.19 -24.24
C LYS A 61 -9.57 -5.83 -25.37
N ILE A 62 -10.68 -6.51 -25.05
CA ILE A 62 -11.58 -7.09 -26.07
C ILE A 62 -12.16 -6.00 -26.96
N VAL A 63 -12.63 -4.89 -26.39
CA VAL A 63 -13.16 -3.75 -27.15
C VAL A 63 -12.09 -3.18 -28.07
N GLN A 64 -10.89 -2.88 -27.55
CA GLN A 64 -9.77 -2.34 -28.34
C GLN A 64 -9.30 -3.31 -29.43
N ASP A 65 -9.23 -4.60 -29.15
CA ASP A 65 -8.84 -5.61 -30.13
C ASP A 65 -9.91 -5.74 -31.22
N THR A 66 -11.20 -5.62 -30.87
CA THR A 66 -12.28 -5.64 -31.85
C THR A 66 -12.37 -4.35 -32.66
N GLU A 67 -12.17 -3.18 -32.06
CA GLU A 67 -12.06 -1.90 -32.78
C GLU A 67 -10.89 -1.90 -33.76
N LYS A 68 -9.74 -2.49 -33.39
CA LYS A 68 -8.62 -2.67 -34.31
C LYS A 68 -8.98 -3.60 -35.46
N LEU A 69 -9.68 -4.71 -35.19
CA LEU A 69 -10.15 -5.63 -36.22
C LEU A 69 -11.18 -4.96 -37.14
N GLU A 70 -12.08 -4.14 -36.60
CA GLU A 70 -13.05 -3.36 -37.37
C GLU A 70 -12.35 -2.32 -38.24
N ALA A 71 -11.39 -1.56 -37.70
CA ALA A 71 -10.58 -0.63 -38.48
C ALA A 71 -9.76 -1.34 -39.58
N GLN A 72 -9.33 -2.59 -39.34
CA GLN A 72 -8.68 -3.42 -40.36
C GLN A 72 -9.68 -3.93 -41.41
N ALA A 73 -10.89 -4.29 -40.99
CA ALA A 73 -11.96 -4.75 -41.87
C ALA A 73 -12.48 -3.61 -42.76
N GLU A 74 -12.67 -2.40 -42.23
CA GLU A 74 -13.10 -1.23 -43.00
C GLU A 74 -12.09 -0.81 -44.06
N ARG A 75 -10.79 -0.93 -43.75
CA ARG A 75 -9.70 -0.59 -44.67
C ARG A 75 -9.49 -1.63 -45.75
N ALA A 76 -9.96 -2.86 -45.53
CA ALA A 76 -9.68 -3.96 -46.41
C ALA A 76 -10.86 -4.26 -47.31
N ASP A 77 -10.57 -4.53 -48.58
CA ASP A 77 -11.53 -5.17 -49.46
C ASP A 77 -11.75 -6.61 -48.97
N ILE A 78 -12.92 -6.89 -48.40
CA ILE A 78 -13.31 -8.21 -47.88
C ILE A 78 -13.01 -9.32 -48.89
N SER A 79 -13.14 -9.03 -50.19
CA SER A 79 -12.85 -10.00 -51.25
C SER A 79 -11.38 -10.44 -51.27
N THR A 80 -10.46 -9.54 -50.91
CA THR A 80 -9.02 -9.85 -50.79
C THR A 80 -8.76 -10.80 -49.63
N TYR A 81 -9.37 -10.57 -48.46
CA TYR A 81 -9.20 -11.49 -47.33
C TYR A 81 -9.86 -12.85 -47.55
N GLN A 82 -11.01 -12.90 -48.22
CA GLN A 82 -11.62 -14.18 -48.59
C GLN A 82 -10.73 -14.97 -49.55
N HIS A 83 -10.11 -14.28 -50.50
CA HIS A 83 -9.14 -14.88 -51.41
C HIS A 83 -7.90 -15.40 -50.65
N ASP A 84 -7.33 -14.59 -49.77
CA ASP A 84 -6.14 -14.97 -48.99
C ASP A 84 -6.42 -16.10 -48.01
N LEU A 85 -7.59 -16.08 -47.35
CA LEU A 85 -8.03 -17.17 -46.48
C LEU A 85 -8.16 -18.48 -47.27
N LYS A 86 -8.78 -18.42 -48.45
CA LYS A 86 -8.89 -19.59 -49.33
C LYS A 86 -7.52 -20.10 -49.74
N LYS A 87 -6.59 -19.21 -50.11
CA LYS A 87 -5.21 -19.56 -50.46
C LYS A 87 -4.50 -20.27 -49.31
N LEU A 88 -4.57 -19.73 -48.08
CA LEU A 88 -3.96 -20.34 -46.91
C LEU A 88 -4.60 -21.69 -46.56
N MET A 89 -5.91 -21.84 -46.77
CA MET A 89 -6.58 -23.13 -46.59
C MET A 89 -6.12 -24.17 -47.62
N ASP A 90 -5.97 -23.78 -48.88
CA ASP A 90 -5.47 -24.67 -49.94
C ASP A 90 -4.02 -25.09 -49.65
N GLU A 91 -3.15 -24.16 -49.24
CA GLU A 91 -1.78 -24.42 -48.80
C GLU A 91 -1.73 -25.36 -47.58
N ARG A 92 -2.62 -25.15 -46.60
CA ARG A 92 -2.76 -26.04 -45.44
C ARG A 92 -3.14 -27.46 -45.87
N ILE A 93 -4.07 -27.63 -46.81
CA ILE A 93 -4.48 -28.95 -47.31
C ILE A 93 -3.30 -29.67 -47.97
N GLU A 94 -2.43 -28.94 -48.67
CA GLU A 94 -1.25 -29.52 -49.32
C GLU A 94 -0.16 -29.95 -48.31
N GLU A 95 0.00 -29.18 -47.23
CA GLU A 95 1.11 -29.37 -46.29
C GLU A 95 0.77 -30.20 -45.05
N ASP A 96 -0.49 -30.23 -44.62
CA ASP A 96 -0.94 -31.06 -43.50
C ASP A 96 -0.48 -32.53 -43.68
N PRO A 97 -0.58 -33.18 -44.87
CA PRO A 97 -0.04 -34.53 -45.07
C PRO A 97 1.47 -34.65 -44.83
N LYS A 98 2.26 -33.62 -45.17
CA LYS A 98 3.73 -33.61 -44.94
C LYS A 98 4.02 -33.53 -43.44
N PHE A 99 3.28 -32.66 -42.74
CA PHE A 99 3.36 -32.53 -41.30
C PHE A 99 2.95 -33.83 -40.59
N GLU A 100 1.79 -34.39 -40.91
CA GLU A 100 1.28 -35.62 -40.29
C GLU A 100 2.23 -36.79 -40.53
N THR A 101 2.83 -36.91 -41.73
CA THR A 101 3.85 -37.93 -42.02
C THR A 101 5.13 -37.74 -41.19
N ALA A 102 5.60 -36.49 -41.03
CA ALA A 102 6.77 -36.19 -40.21
C ALA A 102 6.51 -36.44 -38.72
N MET A 103 5.32 -36.06 -38.25
CA MET A 103 4.83 -36.30 -36.91
C MET A 103 4.71 -37.80 -36.61
N GLU A 104 4.09 -38.58 -37.50
CA GLU A 104 3.93 -40.03 -37.34
C GLU A 104 5.30 -40.73 -37.24
N LYS A 105 6.29 -40.32 -38.05
CA LYS A 105 7.66 -40.83 -37.94
C LYS A 105 8.32 -40.46 -36.62
N TYR A 106 8.12 -39.23 -36.16
CA TYR A 106 8.67 -38.74 -34.90
C TYR A 106 8.06 -39.50 -33.71
N VAL A 107 6.72 -39.54 -33.62
CA VAL A 107 5.98 -40.20 -32.55
C VAL A 107 6.17 -41.71 -32.59
N GLY A 108 6.13 -42.33 -33.78
CA GLY A 108 6.36 -43.76 -33.94
C GLY A 108 7.75 -44.18 -33.47
N PHE A 109 8.78 -43.37 -33.72
CA PHE A 109 10.12 -43.62 -33.19
C PHE A 109 10.14 -43.53 -31.65
N MET A 110 9.48 -42.52 -31.07
CA MET A 110 9.39 -42.34 -29.62
C MET A 110 8.65 -43.49 -28.94
N ASP A 111 7.50 -43.88 -29.49
CA ASP A 111 6.66 -44.96 -28.96
C ASP A 111 7.37 -46.32 -29.07
N GLN A 112 8.08 -46.57 -30.17
CA GLN A 112 8.92 -47.77 -30.31
C GLN A 112 10.08 -47.79 -29.30
N THR A 113 10.67 -46.63 -29.01
CA THR A 113 11.83 -46.52 -28.12
C THR A 113 11.43 -46.68 -26.65
N LEU A 114 10.29 -46.11 -26.23
CA LEU A 114 9.77 -46.21 -24.85
C LEU A 114 9.15 -47.57 -24.51
N GLY A 115 8.66 -48.30 -25.52
CA GLY A 115 7.88 -49.50 -25.30
C GLY A 115 6.60 -49.27 -24.47
N ASN A 116 5.93 -50.36 -24.11
CA ASN A 116 4.63 -50.28 -23.41
C ASN A 116 4.75 -49.75 -21.97
N GLU A 117 5.84 -50.06 -21.26
CA GLU A 117 6.03 -49.63 -19.87
C GLU A 117 6.40 -48.15 -19.80
N GLY A 118 7.29 -47.66 -20.67
CA GLY A 118 7.60 -46.24 -20.76
C GLY A 118 6.40 -45.40 -21.16
N LEU A 119 5.59 -45.86 -22.12
CA LEU A 119 4.35 -45.18 -22.52
C LEU A 119 3.33 -45.10 -21.39
N LYS A 120 3.24 -46.14 -20.56
CA LYS A 120 2.40 -46.13 -19.35
C LYS A 120 2.90 -45.11 -18.33
N ALA A 121 4.22 -45.07 -18.08
CA ALA A 121 4.82 -44.11 -17.16
C ALA A 121 4.65 -42.65 -17.62
N VAL A 122 4.79 -42.35 -18.92
CA VAL A 122 4.48 -41.01 -19.48
C VAL A 122 3.03 -40.62 -19.21
N ARG A 123 2.09 -41.55 -19.40
CA ARG A 123 0.66 -41.31 -19.17
C ARG A 123 0.38 -41.02 -17.69
N GLU A 124 1.01 -41.76 -16.78
CA GLU A 124 0.83 -41.59 -15.34
C GLU A 124 1.49 -40.31 -14.80
N ALA A 125 2.62 -39.89 -15.36
CA ALA A 125 3.34 -38.69 -14.94
C ALA A 125 2.62 -37.40 -15.34
N ASN A 126 1.89 -37.41 -16.46
CA ASN A 126 1.21 -36.23 -16.96
C ASN A 126 0.06 -36.64 -17.90
N ASP A 127 -1.18 -36.53 -17.40
CA ASP A 127 -2.41 -36.88 -18.13
C ASP A 127 -2.52 -36.14 -19.49
N THR A 128 -1.84 -34.99 -19.66
CA THR A 128 -1.77 -34.24 -20.93
C THR A 128 -0.56 -34.58 -21.82
N ALA A 129 0.48 -35.22 -21.28
CA ALA A 129 1.73 -35.54 -22.00
C ALA A 129 1.59 -36.70 -23.00
N TYR A 130 0.49 -37.43 -22.98
CA TYR A 130 0.25 -38.50 -23.94
C TYR A 130 0.16 -37.98 -25.39
N VAL A 131 -0.10 -36.68 -25.58
CA VAL A 131 -0.40 -36.06 -26.89
C VAL A 131 0.79 -35.30 -27.49
N TRP A 132 1.68 -34.73 -26.67
CA TRP A 132 2.69 -33.79 -27.15
C TRP A 132 4.08 -34.44 -27.34
N PRO A 133 4.65 -34.42 -28.57
CA PRO A 133 5.92 -35.08 -28.86
C PRO A 133 7.14 -34.50 -28.13
N SER A 134 7.10 -33.22 -27.75
CA SER A 134 8.16 -32.56 -26.97
C SER A 134 8.22 -33.10 -25.54
N LEU A 135 7.07 -33.26 -24.88
CA LEU A 135 6.97 -33.81 -23.53
C LEU A 135 7.40 -35.29 -23.48
N LYS A 136 7.05 -36.09 -24.50
CA LYS A 136 7.57 -37.46 -24.63
C LYS A 136 9.09 -37.48 -24.74
N TYR A 137 9.69 -36.49 -25.40
CA TYR A 137 11.15 -36.42 -25.58
C TYR A 137 11.89 -36.10 -24.29
N ASP A 138 11.45 -35.07 -23.57
CA ASP A 138 12.08 -34.69 -22.31
C ASP A 138 12.00 -35.84 -21.30
N PHE A 139 10.84 -36.51 -21.22
CA PHE A 139 10.68 -37.73 -20.42
C PHE A 139 11.62 -38.86 -20.84
N LEU A 140 11.77 -39.10 -22.14
CA LEU A 140 12.60 -40.19 -22.67
C LEU A 140 14.09 -39.92 -22.38
N LEU A 141 14.55 -38.67 -22.50
CA LEU A 141 15.92 -38.29 -22.12
C LEU A 141 16.17 -38.51 -20.63
N GLU A 142 15.26 -38.06 -19.76
CA GLU A 142 15.41 -38.19 -18.31
C GLU A 142 15.40 -39.65 -17.84
N ASN A 143 14.65 -40.51 -18.52
CA ASN A 143 14.39 -41.88 -18.10
C ASN A 143 14.95 -42.95 -19.07
N THR A 144 15.92 -42.56 -19.91
CA THR A 144 16.50 -43.43 -20.96
C THR A 144 17.06 -44.74 -20.42
N LYS A 145 17.52 -44.78 -19.16
CA LYS A 145 18.10 -46.00 -18.57
C LYS A 145 17.06 -47.04 -18.11
N GLU A 146 15.83 -46.60 -17.87
CA GLU A 146 14.82 -47.40 -17.17
C GLU A 146 13.78 -47.98 -18.13
N TYR A 147 13.42 -47.25 -19.19
CA TYR A 147 12.28 -47.60 -20.03
C TYR A 147 12.61 -47.84 -21.51
N THR A 148 13.88 -47.81 -21.94
CA THR A 148 14.20 -48.07 -23.35
C THR A 148 14.17 -49.57 -23.66
N THR A 149 13.35 -49.98 -24.63
CA THR A 149 13.21 -51.39 -25.03
C THR A 149 14.29 -51.89 -26.00
N ASP A 150 15.10 -51.00 -26.59
CA ASP A 150 16.07 -51.29 -27.65
C ASP A 150 17.55 -51.14 -27.22
N VAL A 151 18.45 -51.78 -27.98
CA VAL A 151 19.94 -51.74 -27.84
C VAL A 151 20.54 -50.36 -28.16
N LEU A 152 19.72 -49.35 -28.45
CA LEU A 152 20.21 -48.01 -28.80
C LEU A 152 20.77 -47.32 -27.56
N THR A 153 22.00 -46.84 -27.68
CA THR A 153 22.61 -45.99 -26.66
C THR A 153 21.88 -44.65 -26.58
N ALA A 154 21.94 -43.98 -25.43
CA ALA A 154 21.33 -42.66 -25.24
C ALA A 154 21.78 -41.65 -26.33
N GLU A 155 23.05 -41.71 -26.75
CA GLU A 155 23.59 -40.88 -27.84
C GLU A 155 22.92 -41.14 -29.20
N GLN A 156 22.61 -42.40 -29.51
CA GLN A 156 21.92 -42.75 -30.76
C GLN A 156 20.46 -42.31 -30.76
N ILE A 157 19.80 -42.37 -29.60
CA ILE A 157 18.44 -41.86 -29.43
C ILE A 157 18.46 -40.35 -29.62
N GLU A 158 19.36 -39.63 -28.94
CA GLU A 158 19.49 -38.18 -29.04
C GLU A 158 19.74 -37.73 -30.48
N GLU A 159 20.69 -38.36 -31.19
CA GLU A 159 21.00 -38.00 -32.57
C GLU A 159 19.81 -38.27 -33.52
N LYS A 160 19.11 -39.39 -33.34
CA LYS A 160 17.94 -39.71 -34.18
C LYS A 160 16.75 -38.80 -33.89
N VAL A 161 16.50 -38.45 -32.63
CA VAL A 161 15.47 -37.45 -32.30
C VAL A 161 15.87 -36.08 -32.85
N LYS A 162 17.14 -35.68 -32.77
CA LYS A 162 17.61 -34.42 -33.34
C LYS A 162 17.38 -34.34 -34.84
N GLN A 163 17.64 -35.42 -35.57
CA GLN A 163 17.37 -35.51 -37.01
C GLN A 163 15.86 -35.43 -37.31
N LEU A 164 15.03 -36.17 -36.58
CA LEU A 164 13.57 -36.14 -36.76
C LEU A 164 12.98 -34.76 -36.38
N ARG A 165 13.47 -34.14 -35.31
CA ARG A 165 13.10 -32.78 -34.88
C ARG A 165 13.51 -31.74 -35.92
N ALA A 166 14.67 -31.87 -36.55
CA ALA A 166 15.11 -30.94 -37.60
C ALA A 166 14.17 -30.94 -38.82
N VAL A 167 13.50 -32.06 -39.10
CA VAL A 167 12.48 -32.16 -40.15
C VAL A 167 11.11 -31.68 -39.66
N TYR A 168 10.74 -32.05 -38.43
CA TYR A 168 9.43 -31.76 -37.85
C TYR A 168 9.25 -30.29 -37.42
N SER A 169 10.23 -29.70 -36.73
CA SER A 169 10.14 -28.36 -36.15
C SER A 169 9.75 -27.27 -37.15
N PRO A 170 10.39 -27.14 -38.33
CA PRO A 170 10.02 -26.08 -39.28
C PRO A 170 8.59 -26.26 -39.80
N LEU A 171 8.14 -27.51 -40.01
CA LEU A 171 6.76 -27.80 -40.44
C LEU A 171 5.75 -27.47 -39.35
N TYR A 172 6.10 -27.69 -38.07
CA TYR A 172 5.27 -27.30 -36.94
C TYR A 172 5.14 -25.77 -36.85
N ASP A 173 6.26 -25.05 -36.90
CA ASP A 173 6.29 -23.59 -36.79
C ASP A 173 5.53 -22.92 -37.96
N GLU A 174 5.68 -23.45 -39.17
CA GLU A 174 4.96 -22.99 -40.36
C GLU A 174 3.45 -23.28 -40.24
N ARG A 175 3.06 -24.48 -39.79
CA ARG A 175 1.66 -24.84 -39.55
C ARG A 175 1.03 -23.93 -38.50
N GLU A 176 1.72 -23.66 -37.40
CA GLU A 176 1.20 -22.82 -36.31
C GLU A 176 1.03 -21.37 -36.77
N THR A 177 2.06 -20.81 -37.43
CA THR A 177 1.99 -19.46 -38.02
C THR A 177 0.82 -19.35 -39.01
N ARG A 178 0.61 -20.37 -39.84
CA ARG A 178 -0.51 -20.41 -40.79
C ARG A 178 -1.85 -20.51 -40.09
N ASN A 179 -1.98 -21.34 -39.05
CA ASN A 179 -3.20 -21.46 -38.27
C ASN A 179 -3.56 -20.14 -37.58
N GLU A 180 -2.57 -19.42 -37.04
CA GLU A 180 -2.77 -18.07 -36.49
C GLU A 180 -3.27 -17.09 -37.58
N MET A 181 -2.65 -17.11 -38.77
CA MET A 181 -3.11 -16.27 -39.89
C MET A 181 -4.53 -16.60 -40.34
N ILE A 182 -4.87 -17.88 -40.50
CA ILE A 182 -6.22 -18.35 -40.85
C ILE A 182 -7.23 -17.87 -39.81
N ASN A 183 -6.94 -18.07 -38.51
CA ASN A 183 -7.81 -17.65 -37.42
C ASN A 183 -8.01 -16.12 -37.40
N ASN A 184 -6.96 -15.35 -37.65
CA ASN A 184 -7.03 -13.89 -37.72
C ASN A 184 -7.88 -13.43 -38.92
N LEU A 185 -7.67 -14.00 -40.10
CA LEU A 185 -8.46 -13.68 -41.29
C LEU A 185 -9.94 -14.05 -41.13
N GLN A 186 -10.23 -15.22 -40.54
CA GLN A 186 -11.60 -15.62 -40.22
C GLN A 186 -12.28 -14.63 -39.28
N LYS A 187 -11.59 -14.19 -38.22
CA LYS A 187 -12.12 -13.16 -37.31
C LYS A 187 -12.39 -11.83 -38.01
N VAL A 188 -11.48 -11.36 -38.88
CA VAL A 188 -11.68 -10.12 -39.64
C VAL A 188 -12.88 -10.22 -40.56
N ILE A 189 -13.05 -11.34 -41.27
CA ILE A 189 -14.20 -11.58 -42.15
C ILE A 189 -15.50 -11.62 -41.34
N GLU A 190 -15.50 -12.32 -40.19
CA GLU A 190 -16.66 -12.42 -39.31
C GLU A 190 -17.09 -11.05 -38.75
N VAL A 191 -16.13 -10.24 -38.27
CA VAL A 191 -16.36 -8.87 -37.80
C VAL A 191 -16.98 -8.01 -38.91
N SER A 192 -16.43 -8.11 -40.12
CA SER A 192 -16.91 -7.36 -41.27
C SER A 192 -18.35 -7.72 -41.68
N GLN A 193 -18.73 -9.01 -41.59
CA GLN A 193 -20.05 -9.48 -41.98
C GLN A 193 -21.14 -9.20 -40.95
N LYS A 194 -20.82 -9.26 -39.65
CA LYS A 194 -21.79 -9.07 -38.56
C LYS A 194 -22.04 -7.60 -38.22
N GLY A 195 -21.17 -6.69 -38.68
CA GLY A 195 -21.15 -5.28 -38.27
C GLY A 195 -20.48 -5.10 -36.91
N GLY A 196 -19.75 -4.00 -36.73
CA GLY A 196 -18.87 -3.75 -35.58
C GLY A 196 -19.51 -4.04 -34.22
N ALA A 197 -20.65 -3.42 -33.94
CA ALA A 197 -21.33 -3.55 -32.64
C ALA A 197 -21.73 -5.00 -32.29
N GLN A 198 -22.19 -5.79 -33.26
CA GLN A 198 -22.58 -7.18 -33.00
C GLN A 198 -21.35 -8.08 -32.86
N SER A 199 -20.29 -7.82 -33.61
CA SER A 199 -19.03 -8.54 -33.49
C SER A 199 -18.36 -8.34 -32.13
N ILE A 200 -18.43 -7.13 -31.57
CA ILE A 200 -17.94 -6.83 -30.22
C ILE A 200 -18.75 -7.61 -29.17
N LEU A 201 -20.07 -7.62 -29.29
CA LEU A 201 -20.93 -8.34 -28.35
C LEU A 201 -20.67 -9.86 -28.40
N ASP A 202 -20.51 -10.43 -29.59
CA ASP A 202 -20.21 -11.85 -29.75
C ASP A 202 -18.81 -12.19 -29.18
N ALA A 203 -17.80 -11.36 -29.44
CA ALA A 203 -16.45 -11.56 -28.90
C ALA A 203 -16.39 -11.44 -27.37
N VAL A 204 -17.11 -10.48 -26.79
CA VAL A 204 -17.27 -10.34 -25.33
C VAL A 204 -18.02 -11.54 -24.76
N GLN A 205 -19.08 -12.01 -25.43
CA GLN A 205 -19.84 -13.18 -25.03
C GLN A 205 -18.99 -14.45 -25.04
N ASP A 206 -18.23 -14.71 -26.10
CA ASP A 206 -17.36 -15.89 -26.21
C ASP A 206 -16.26 -15.89 -25.15
N LYS A 207 -15.69 -14.71 -24.86
CA LYS A 207 -14.70 -14.60 -23.79
C LYS A 207 -15.32 -14.79 -22.41
N LEU A 208 -16.52 -14.23 -22.17
CA LEU A 208 -17.27 -14.47 -20.94
C LEU A 208 -17.63 -15.94 -20.79
N LYS A 209 -18.06 -16.64 -21.85
CA LYS A 209 -18.28 -18.10 -21.83
C LYS A 209 -17.04 -18.90 -21.44
N SER A 210 -15.84 -18.44 -21.83
CA SER A 210 -14.59 -19.11 -21.43
C SER A 210 -14.22 -18.93 -19.95
N VAL A 211 -14.86 -17.97 -19.27
CA VAL A 211 -14.57 -17.53 -17.89
C VAL A 211 -15.72 -17.93 -16.95
N MET A 212 -16.93 -18.03 -17.48
CA MET A 212 -18.14 -18.38 -16.74
C MET A 212 -18.49 -19.85 -16.99
N ASN A 213 -18.83 -20.58 -15.94
CA ASN A 213 -19.27 -21.98 -16.07
C ASN A 213 -20.65 -22.13 -16.73
N ASP A 214 -21.42 -21.04 -16.79
CA ASP A 214 -22.74 -20.96 -17.43
C ASP A 214 -22.72 -19.97 -18.61
N GLU A 215 -23.60 -20.17 -19.60
CA GLU A 215 -23.73 -19.22 -20.71
C GLU A 215 -24.22 -17.85 -20.20
N PRO A 216 -23.43 -16.76 -20.36
CA PRO A 216 -23.86 -15.43 -19.94
C PRO A 216 -25.08 -15.01 -20.75
N SER A 217 -26.09 -14.46 -20.07
CA SER A 217 -27.26 -13.95 -20.77
C SER A 217 -26.86 -12.76 -21.65
N ARG A 218 -27.56 -12.57 -22.79
CA ARG A 218 -27.31 -11.42 -23.67
C ARG A 218 -27.42 -10.09 -22.92
N GLU A 219 -28.29 -10.02 -21.91
CA GLU A 219 -28.45 -8.86 -21.03
C GLU A 219 -27.21 -8.62 -20.13
N GLN A 220 -26.58 -9.68 -19.62
CA GLN A 220 -25.33 -9.54 -18.84
C GLN A 220 -24.19 -9.03 -19.71
N VAL A 221 -24.08 -9.54 -20.94
CA VAL A 221 -23.05 -9.11 -21.90
C VAL A 221 -23.24 -7.64 -22.28
N THR A 222 -24.48 -7.24 -22.62
CA THR A 222 -24.76 -5.84 -22.98
C THR A 222 -24.59 -4.89 -21.80
N MET A 223 -24.95 -5.32 -20.58
CA MET A 223 -24.71 -4.56 -19.35
C MET A 223 -23.21 -4.39 -19.08
N ALA A 224 -22.42 -5.45 -19.16
CA ALA A 224 -20.97 -5.40 -18.98
C ALA A 224 -20.31 -4.48 -20.02
N TYR A 225 -20.73 -4.56 -21.28
CA TYR A 225 -20.26 -3.69 -22.35
C TYR A 225 -20.67 -2.22 -22.11
N ALA A 226 -21.94 -1.96 -21.76
CA ALA A 226 -22.42 -0.61 -21.47
C ALA A 226 -21.69 0.02 -20.28
N MET A 227 -21.40 -0.77 -19.24
CA MET A 227 -20.55 -0.35 -18.13
C MET A 227 -19.14 -0.02 -18.60
N ALA A 228 -18.55 -0.87 -19.44
CA ALA A 228 -17.21 -0.66 -19.97
C ALA A 228 -17.10 0.66 -20.74
N MET A 229 -18.05 0.91 -21.64
CA MET A 229 -18.14 2.14 -22.44
C MET A 229 -18.39 3.37 -21.57
N LYS A 230 -19.28 3.28 -20.57
CA LYS A 230 -19.56 4.40 -19.66
C LYS A 230 -18.31 4.79 -18.87
N LEU A 231 -17.58 3.82 -18.34
CA LEU A 231 -16.29 4.04 -17.67
C LEU A 231 -15.26 4.67 -18.59
N HIS A 232 -15.10 4.14 -19.81
CA HIS A 232 -14.18 4.69 -20.79
C HIS A 232 -14.50 6.17 -21.10
N SER A 233 -15.78 6.51 -21.27
CA SER A 233 -16.23 7.90 -21.50
C SER A 233 -16.00 8.84 -20.31
N LEU A 234 -16.03 8.31 -19.07
CA LEU A 234 -15.71 9.08 -17.86
C LEU A 234 -14.21 9.33 -17.72
N ASN A 235 -13.40 8.51 -18.39
CA ASN A 235 -11.95 8.47 -18.23
C ASN A 235 -11.18 9.12 -19.38
N SER A 236 -11.82 9.51 -20.48
CA SER A 236 -11.20 10.17 -21.63
C SER A 236 -10.73 11.62 -21.37
N GLY A 237 -10.58 12.01 -20.10
CA GLY A 237 -10.21 13.35 -19.64
C GLY A 237 -8.73 13.50 -19.25
N LEU A 238 -8.44 14.54 -18.46
CA LEU A 238 -7.10 14.95 -17.99
C LEU A 238 -6.35 13.92 -17.12
N PHE A 239 -6.92 12.74 -16.86
CA PHE A 239 -6.45 11.86 -15.80
C PHE A 239 -6.07 10.46 -16.31
N PRO A 240 -5.08 9.82 -15.67
CA PRO A 240 -4.58 8.54 -16.11
C PRO A 240 -5.63 7.45 -15.97
N ASP A 241 -5.62 6.50 -16.89
CA ASP A 241 -6.62 5.44 -16.95
C ASP A 241 -6.54 4.51 -15.73
N PHE A 242 -7.28 4.86 -14.66
CA PHE A 242 -7.37 4.05 -13.44
C PHE A 242 -8.20 2.79 -13.63
N SER A 243 -9.04 2.74 -14.68
CA SER A 243 -9.94 1.62 -14.93
C SER A 243 -9.20 0.35 -15.38
N THR A 244 -8.05 0.51 -16.03
CA THR A 244 -7.13 -0.60 -16.38
C THR A 244 -6.39 -1.22 -15.18
N LYS A 245 -6.33 -0.53 -14.03
CA LYS A 245 -5.49 -0.96 -12.90
C LYS A 245 -6.18 -2.03 -12.06
N GLN A 246 -5.37 -2.85 -11.40
CA GLN A 246 -5.87 -3.82 -10.43
C GLN A 246 -6.73 -3.14 -9.35
N PRO A 247 -7.85 -3.74 -8.91
CA PRO A 247 -8.77 -3.12 -7.93
C PRO A 247 -8.08 -2.65 -6.66
N VAL A 248 -7.08 -3.40 -6.19
CA VAL A 248 -6.28 -3.05 -4.99
C VAL A 248 -5.57 -1.71 -5.16
N LEU A 249 -5.08 -1.40 -6.36
CA LEU A 249 -4.44 -0.11 -6.64
C LEU A 249 -5.48 1.02 -6.65
N VAL A 250 -6.68 0.78 -7.18
CA VAL A 250 -7.78 1.76 -7.16
C VAL A 250 -8.17 2.08 -5.72
N THR A 251 -8.34 1.06 -4.87
CA THR A 251 -8.60 1.26 -3.43
C THR A 251 -7.45 1.99 -2.75
N LEU A 252 -6.19 1.66 -3.06
CA LEU A 252 -5.04 2.35 -2.52
C LEU A 252 -5.06 3.84 -2.89
N PHE A 253 -5.23 4.19 -4.17
CA PHE A 253 -5.33 5.58 -4.60
C PHE A 253 -6.48 6.32 -3.91
N LEU A 254 -7.63 5.67 -3.76
CA LEU A 254 -8.77 6.23 -3.03
C LEU A 254 -8.36 6.60 -1.59
N VAL A 255 -7.67 5.71 -0.89
CA VAL A 255 -7.18 5.97 0.48
C VAL A 255 -6.20 7.12 0.53
N LEU A 256 -5.26 7.17 -0.40
CA LEU A 256 -4.27 8.23 -0.47
C LEU A 256 -4.96 9.59 -0.64
N ILE A 257 -5.88 9.71 -1.60
CA ILE A 257 -6.62 10.95 -1.85
C ILE A 257 -7.48 11.33 -0.66
N MET A 258 -8.16 10.37 -0.03
CA MET A 258 -8.94 10.59 1.20
C MET A 258 -8.06 11.01 2.39
N GLY A 259 -6.85 10.47 2.49
CA GLY A 259 -5.84 10.91 3.47
C GLY A 259 -5.37 12.33 3.21
N GLY A 260 -5.12 12.68 1.96
CA GLY A 260 -4.82 14.05 1.55
C GLY A 260 -5.96 15.01 1.88
N LEU A 261 -7.21 14.59 1.65
CA LEU A 261 -8.41 15.34 2.01
C LEU A 261 -8.51 15.54 3.53
N GLY A 262 -8.26 14.51 4.34
CA GLY A 262 -8.19 14.64 5.79
C GLY A 262 -7.12 15.64 6.24
N GLY A 263 -5.95 15.62 5.60
CA GLY A 263 -4.89 16.60 5.81
C GLY A 263 -5.30 18.03 5.42
N LEU A 264 -6.06 18.19 4.33
CA LEU A 264 -6.65 19.47 3.91
C LEU A 264 -7.66 20.00 4.93
N ILE A 265 -8.53 19.14 5.48
CA ILE A 265 -9.50 19.54 6.52
C ILE A 265 -8.78 20.03 7.77
N SER A 266 -7.75 19.31 8.21
CA SER A 266 -6.92 19.74 9.34
C SER A 266 -6.25 21.10 9.06
N LEU A 267 -5.76 21.30 7.83
CA LEU A 267 -5.19 22.58 7.39
C LEU A 267 -6.23 23.71 7.41
N THR A 268 -7.45 23.46 6.94
CA THR A 268 -8.54 24.45 6.99
C THR A 268 -8.91 24.81 8.44
N GLN A 269 -9.00 23.83 9.35
CA GLN A 269 -9.25 24.11 10.77
C GLN A 269 -8.14 24.97 11.39
N SER A 270 -6.89 24.69 11.02
CA SER A 270 -5.73 25.46 11.47
C SER A 270 -5.68 26.87 10.88
N PHE A 271 -6.19 27.05 9.66
CA PHE A 271 -6.29 28.36 9.03
C PHE A 271 -7.40 29.22 9.65
N LEU A 272 -8.49 28.59 10.12
CA LEU A 272 -9.59 29.27 10.80
C LEU A 272 -9.35 29.55 12.28
N SER A 273 -8.41 28.81 12.90
CA SER A 273 -8.01 29.03 14.28
C SER A 273 -6.80 29.96 14.26
N ASP A 274 -6.93 31.22 14.66
CA ASP A 274 -5.88 32.26 14.67
C ASP A 274 -4.69 31.96 15.62
N SER A 275 -4.42 30.69 15.88
CA SER A 275 -3.55 30.21 16.97
C SER A 275 -2.10 29.94 16.55
N GLU A 276 -1.75 30.02 15.25
CA GLU A 276 -0.39 29.78 14.78
C GLU A 276 0.24 31.03 14.13
N PRO A 277 1.39 31.53 14.65
CA PRO A 277 2.11 32.66 14.05
C PRO A 277 2.63 32.28 12.65
N ASP A 278 2.18 33.01 11.63
CA ASP A 278 2.71 33.08 10.26
C ASP A 278 3.30 31.77 9.67
N PRO A 279 2.45 30.81 9.25
CA PRO A 279 2.92 29.58 8.63
C PRO A 279 3.59 29.85 7.27
N HIS A 280 4.78 29.29 7.07
CA HIS A 280 5.52 29.35 5.82
C HIS A 280 4.71 28.73 4.66
N PRO A 281 4.73 29.26 3.41
CA PRO A 281 3.90 28.76 2.30
C PRO A 281 4.03 27.25 2.01
N SER A 282 5.20 26.67 2.28
CA SER A 282 5.44 25.24 2.17
C SER A 282 4.53 24.39 3.07
N TYR A 283 4.09 24.94 4.20
CA TYR A 283 3.21 24.29 5.17
C TYR A 283 1.90 23.81 4.54
N TYR A 284 1.33 24.61 3.62
CA TYR A 284 0.08 24.31 2.95
C TYR A 284 0.17 23.08 2.02
N ILE A 285 1.36 22.78 1.51
CA ILE A 285 1.61 21.64 0.61
C ILE A 285 2.00 20.40 1.40
N PHE A 286 2.79 20.57 2.46
CA PHE A 286 3.25 19.45 3.28
C PHE A 286 2.11 18.81 4.07
N ARG A 287 1.11 19.57 4.56
CA ARG A 287 0.01 19.00 5.34
C ARG A 287 -0.81 17.94 4.59
N PRO A 288 -1.30 18.19 3.36
CA PRO A 288 -1.95 17.14 2.56
C PRO A 288 -1.05 15.93 2.31
N ILE A 289 0.24 16.14 2.02
CA ILE A 289 1.21 15.06 1.80
C ILE A 289 1.38 14.20 3.07
N LEU A 290 1.47 14.83 4.24
CA LEU A 290 1.51 14.11 5.51
C LEU A 290 0.24 13.30 5.75
N GLY A 291 -0.92 13.84 5.37
CA GLY A 291 -2.19 13.11 5.41
C GLY A 291 -2.20 11.88 4.50
N ILE A 292 -1.68 12.02 3.26
CA ILE A 292 -1.49 10.91 2.31
C ILE A 292 -0.58 9.83 2.91
N LEU A 293 0.56 10.20 3.48
CA LEU A 293 1.52 9.27 4.07
C LEU A 293 0.96 8.55 5.30
N ALA A 294 0.23 9.26 6.17
CA ALA A 294 -0.43 8.65 7.31
C ALA A 294 -1.47 7.61 6.86
N ALA A 295 -2.33 7.99 5.90
CA ALA A 295 -3.33 7.09 5.35
C ALA A 295 -2.71 5.86 4.68
N PHE A 296 -1.57 6.02 4.00
CA PHE A 296 -0.80 4.92 3.44
C PHE A 296 -0.32 3.94 4.51
N ALA A 297 0.28 4.45 5.59
CA ALA A 297 0.77 3.62 6.69
C ALA A 297 -0.38 2.84 7.37
N VAL A 298 -1.52 3.49 7.62
CA VAL A 298 -2.71 2.85 8.18
C VAL A 298 -3.28 1.80 7.23
N PHE A 299 -3.31 2.06 5.93
CA PHE A 299 -3.77 1.09 4.94
C PHE A 299 -2.92 -0.18 4.93
N ILE A 300 -1.59 -0.06 4.96
CA ILE A 300 -0.68 -1.21 5.07
C ILE A 300 -0.94 -1.98 6.35
N LEU A 301 -1.07 -1.28 7.49
CA LEU A 301 -1.33 -1.90 8.79
C LEU A 301 -2.64 -2.70 8.78
N VAL A 302 -3.71 -2.13 8.23
CA VAL A 302 -5.02 -2.78 8.12
C VAL A 302 -4.94 -3.99 7.20
N LYS A 303 -4.29 -3.87 6.03
CA LYS A 303 -4.11 -5.00 5.11
C LYS A 303 -3.28 -6.12 5.72
N ALA A 304 -2.21 -5.79 6.44
CA ALA A 304 -1.41 -6.77 7.19
C ALA A 304 -2.23 -7.43 8.30
N GLY A 305 -3.04 -6.65 9.03
CA GLY A 305 -3.93 -7.18 10.07
C GLY A 305 -4.98 -8.15 9.53
N VAL A 306 -5.62 -7.81 8.40
CA VAL A 306 -6.58 -8.70 7.72
C VAL A 306 -5.90 -9.97 7.24
N LEU A 307 -4.68 -9.89 6.69
CA LEU A 307 -3.92 -11.05 6.24
C LEU A 307 -3.60 -12.02 7.39
N VAL A 308 -3.25 -11.48 8.57
CA VAL A 308 -3.01 -12.27 9.79
C VAL A 308 -4.31 -12.88 10.31
N ALA A 309 -5.40 -12.11 10.34
CA ALA A 309 -6.69 -12.57 10.88
C ALA A 309 -7.39 -13.62 9.98
N ALA A 310 -7.28 -13.49 8.67
CA ALA A 310 -7.91 -14.39 7.70
C ALA A 310 -7.14 -15.71 7.48
N GLY A 311 -6.02 -15.93 8.18
CA GLY A 311 -5.26 -17.18 8.09
C GLY A 311 -4.72 -17.45 6.70
N ALA A 312 -3.85 -16.56 6.19
CA ALA A 312 -2.94 -16.79 5.06
C ALA A 312 -3.50 -17.61 3.87
N THR A 313 -4.75 -17.40 3.47
CA THR A 313 -5.26 -17.90 2.19
C THR A 313 -5.03 -16.81 1.14
N PRO A 314 -3.93 -16.87 0.36
CA PRO A 314 -3.52 -15.80 -0.55
C PRO A 314 -4.50 -15.57 -1.72
N ASN A 315 -5.50 -16.45 -1.88
CA ASN A 315 -6.43 -16.43 -3.01
C ASN A 315 -7.80 -15.84 -2.66
N GLY A 316 -8.06 -15.50 -1.39
CA GLY A 316 -9.27 -14.79 -0.98
C GLY A 316 -9.13 -13.31 -1.28
N THR A 317 -9.67 -12.84 -2.41
CA THR A 317 -9.82 -11.41 -2.71
C THR A 317 -10.91 -10.78 -1.84
N ASP A 318 -10.87 -10.97 -0.51
CA ASP A 318 -11.75 -10.28 0.42
C ASP A 318 -11.39 -8.79 0.38
N SER A 319 -11.97 -8.12 -0.62
CA SER A 319 -11.82 -6.71 -0.85
C SER A 319 -12.49 -6.01 0.31
N LEU A 320 -11.68 -5.39 1.17
CA LEU A 320 -12.19 -4.50 2.21
C LEU A 320 -13.19 -3.52 1.60
N ASN A 321 -14.27 -3.25 2.32
CA ASN A 321 -15.27 -2.29 1.89
C ASN A 321 -14.60 -0.93 1.57
N PRO A 322 -14.72 -0.42 0.33
CA PRO A 322 -14.04 0.80 -0.10
C PRO A 322 -14.44 2.02 0.74
N TYR A 323 -15.68 2.06 1.24
CA TYR A 323 -16.15 3.14 2.11
C TYR A 323 -15.47 3.15 3.47
N PHE A 324 -15.28 1.97 4.06
CA PHE A 324 -14.59 1.83 5.34
C PHE A 324 -13.12 2.25 5.20
N VAL A 325 -12.50 1.80 4.11
CA VAL A 325 -11.10 2.10 3.81
C VAL A 325 -10.90 3.60 3.48
N ALA A 326 -11.81 4.21 2.74
CA ALA A 326 -11.85 5.66 2.52
C ALA A 326 -12.03 6.45 3.83
N PHE A 327 -12.95 6.02 4.69
CA PHE A 327 -13.15 6.62 6.02
C PHE A 327 -11.88 6.57 6.87
N LEU A 328 -11.20 5.42 6.91
CA LEU A 328 -9.91 5.29 7.59
C LEU A 328 -8.86 6.22 6.99
N GLY A 329 -8.84 6.39 5.67
CA GLY A 329 -7.99 7.38 5.00
C GLY A 329 -8.22 8.79 5.53
N VAL A 330 -9.47 9.27 5.53
CA VAL A 330 -9.83 10.60 6.03
C VAL A 330 -9.44 10.78 7.50
N VAL A 331 -9.81 9.84 8.37
CA VAL A 331 -9.49 9.90 9.81
C VAL A 331 -7.97 9.90 10.02
N SER A 332 -7.23 9.07 9.30
CA SER A 332 -5.78 9.06 9.37
C SER A 332 -5.17 10.38 8.92
N GLY A 333 -5.70 10.99 7.86
CA GLY A 333 -5.25 12.29 7.38
C GLY A 333 -5.48 13.42 8.39
N LEU A 334 -6.67 13.42 9.02
CA LEU A 334 -7.04 14.37 10.07
C LEU A 334 -6.12 14.26 11.29
N MET A 335 -5.74 13.04 11.66
CA MET A 335 -4.92 12.76 12.85
C MET A 335 -3.41 12.87 12.60
N ALA A 336 -2.96 12.97 11.34
CA ALA A 336 -1.55 12.97 10.97
C ALA A 336 -0.70 14.00 11.75
N PRO A 337 -1.13 15.26 11.97
CA PRO A 337 -0.34 16.23 12.73
C PRO A 337 -0.15 15.83 14.20
N ASN A 338 -1.20 15.31 14.83
CA ASN A 338 -1.14 14.88 16.23
C ASN A 338 -0.28 13.61 16.38
N ALA A 339 -0.38 12.69 15.43
CA ALA A 339 0.46 11.49 15.40
C ALA A 339 1.94 11.87 15.26
N LEU A 340 2.28 12.80 14.36
CA LEU A 340 3.66 13.26 14.18
C LEU A 340 4.21 13.91 15.45
N LYS A 341 3.45 14.78 16.12
CA LYS A 341 3.84 15.37 17.41
C LYS A 341 4.13 14.29 18.47
N ARG A 342 3.29 13.25 18.54
CA ARG A 342 3.50 12.13 19.47
C ARG A 342 4.74 11.31 19.13
N ILE A 343 4.97 11.04 17.84
CA ILE A 343 6.18 10.34 17.37
C ILE A 343 7.43 11.17 17.64
N GLN A 344 7.38 12.49 17.50
CA GLN A 344 8.49 13.38 17.85
C GLN A 344 8.78 13.32 19.35
N VAL A 345 7.76 13.45 20.22
CA VAL A 345 7.94 13.35 21.67
C VAL A 345 8.47 11.98 22.09
N ALA A 346 7.96 10.90 21.49
CA ALA A 346 8.44 9.55 21.75
C ALA A 346 9.84 9.29 21.17
N GLY A 347 10.15 9.85 20.01
CA GLY A 347 11.47 9.77 19.39
C GLY A 347 12.50 10.54 20.20
N GLU A 348 12.16 11.74 20.65
CA GLU A 348 12.97 12.54 21.57
C GLU A 348 13.18 11.81 22.89
N SER A 349 12.20 11.09 23.43
CA SER A 349 12.41 10.30 24.65
C SER A 349 13.30 9.07 24.43
N LEU A 350 13.25 8.45 23.24
CA LEU A 350 14.11 7.32 22.88
C LEU A 350 15.55 7.74 22.54
N PHE A 351 15.72 8.89 21.89
CA PHE A 351 17.03 9.42 21.47
C PHE A 351 17.64 10.41 22.46
N ARG A 352 16.91 10.79 23.51
CA ARG A 352 17.51 11.25 24.77
C ARG A 352 18.21 10.07 25.45
N THR A 353 19.25 9.58 24.77
CA THR A 353 20.36 8.86 25.37
C THR A 353 20.80 9.66 26.58
N SER A 354 20.96 8.96 27.70
CA SER A 354 21.13 9.41 29.08
C SER A 354 22.36 10.27 29.37
N THR A 355 22.83 11.08 28.42
CA THR A 355 24.00 11.95 28.57
C THR A 355 23.67 13.30 29.19
N ASP A 356 22.39 13.67 29.33
CA ASP A 356 21.99 14.98 29.87
C ASP A 356 20.73 14.94 30.79
N THR A 357 20.30 13.75 31.22
CA THR A 357 19.20 13.58 32.20
C THR A 357 19.69 13.00 33.52
N ASP A 358 20.85 13.47 33.97
CA ASP A 358 21.24 13.42 35.38
C ASP A 358 20.68 14.63 36.14
N HIS A 359 19.44 15.04 35.84
CA HIS A 359 18.66 15.85 36.77
C HIS A 359 18.18 14.92 37.88
N GLY A 360 19.15 14.44 38.68
CA GLY A 360 18.81 13.69 39.84
C GLY A 360 17.93 14.57 40.73
N ARG A 361 16.80 14.02 41.14
CA ARG A 361 15.81 14.72 41.96
C ARG A 361 16.06 14.35 43.41
N TYR A 362 15.85 15.32 44.28
CA TYR A 362 16.03 15.11 45.72
C TYR A 362 14.75 14.51 46.29
N ALA A 363 14.88 13.57 47.23
CA ALA A 363 13.73 13.07 47.95
C ALA A 363 13.07 14.19 48.76
N ILE A 364 11.74 14.18 48.85
CA ILE A 364 10.99 15.14 49.65
C ILE A 364 11.29 14.87 51.13
N ALA A 365 11.92 15.82 51.83
CA ALA A 365 12.28 15.72 53.25
C ALA A 365 11.33 16.53 54.15
N ILE A 366 10.01 16.43 53.92
CA ILE A 366 9.01 17.09 54.76
C ILE A 366 8.59 16.11 55.88
N PRO A 367 8.57 16.53 57.16
CA PRO A 367 8.11 15.68 58.27
C PRO A 367 6.73 15.08 58.00
N GLY A 368 6.54 13.77 58.21
CA GLY A 368 5.28 13.06 57.94
C GLY A 368 5.08 12.59 56.50
N THR A 369 5.96 13.00 55.56
CA THR A 369 5.91 12.57 54.14
C THR A 369 7.28 12.19 53.60
N SER A 370 8.29 12.12 54.48
CA SER A 370 9.66 11.83 54.08
C SER A 370 9.74 10.46 53.40
N LEU A 371 10.59 10.36 52.38
CA LEU A 371 10.79 9.08 51.68
C LEU A 371 11.27 7.99 52.64
N ARG A 372 12.08 8.37 53.64
CA ARG A 372 12.55 7.51 54.72
C ARG A 372 11.38 6.91 55.53
N GLU A 373 10.47 7.75 56.00
CA GLU A 373 9.31 7.33 56.79
C GLU A 373 8.36 6.43 55.98
N LYS A 374 8.17 6.72 54.69
CA LYS A 374 7.38 5.87 53.78
C LYS A 374 8.03 4.49 53.57
N LEU A 375 9.36 4.42 53.53
CA LEU A 375 10.11 3.17 53.40
C LEU A 375 10.13 2.36 54.69
N ASP A 376 10.34 3.02 55.83
CA ASP A 376 10.34 2.37 57.15
C ASP A 376 8.93 1.80 57.46
N GLY A 377 7.86 2.47 57.01
CA GLY A 377 6.49 1.95 57.08
C GLY A 377 6.22 0.69 56.24
N HIS A 378 7.07 0.38 55.24
CA HIS A 378 6.96 -0.83 54.42
C HIS A 378 7.83 -1.98 54.93
N SER A 379 9.07 -1.70 55.36
CA SER A 379 9.97 -2.73 55.90
C SER A 379 11.24 -2.13 56.51
N ASP A 380 11.65 -2.62 57.69
CA ASP A 380 12.95 -2.29 58.32
C ASP A 380 14.18 -2.60 57.44
N GLN A 381 14.00 -3.40 56.37
CA GLN A 381 15.06 -3.79 55.42
C GLN A 381 14.93 -3.11 54.04
N ALA A 382 14.12 -2.06 53.91
CA ALA A 382 13.86 -1.43 52.62
C ALA A 382 15.13 -0.84 51.96
N VAL A 383 15.98 -0.15 52.73
CA VAL A 383 17.21 0.47 52.19
C VAL A 383 18.26 -0.57 51.77
N PRO A 384 18.62 -1.59 52.57
CA PRO A 384 19.50 -2.67 52.12
C PRO A 384 18.98 -3.40 50.88
N LYS A 385 17.66 -3.64 50.81
CA LYS A 385 17.03 -4.29 49.66
C LYS A 385 17.09 -3.40 48.41
N LEU A 386 16.87 -2.10 48.53
CA LEU A 386 17.02 -1.13 47.45
C LEU A 386 18.47 -1.05 46.97
N ALA A 387 19.45 -1.02 47.88
CA ALA A 387 20.87 -1.05 47.55
C ALA A 387 21.23 -2.28 46.73
N HIS A 388 20.74 -3.46 47.14
CA HIS A 388 20.91 -4.71 46.40
C HIS A 388 20.21 -4.69 45.03
N LEU A 389 18.97 -4.18 44.94
CA LEU A 389 18.21 -4.10 43.68
C LEU A 389 18.85 -3.12 42.68
N LEU A 390 19.44 -2.03 43.17
CA LEU A 390 20.06 -0.98 42.36
C LEU A 390 21.55 -1.24 42.08
N GLY A 391 22.16 -2.25 42.73
CA GLY A 391 23.58 -2.56 42.57
C GLY A 391 24.50 -1.43 43.04
N VAL A 392 24.07 -0.65 44.03
CA VAL A 392 24.83 0.49 44.59
C VAL A 392 25.06 0.31 46.08
N ASP A 393 26.05 1.04 46.60
CA ASP A 393 26.38 1.03 48.02
C ASP A 393 25.20 1.56 48.87
N GLN A 394 25.00 0.96 50.05
CA GLN A 394 23.89 1.31 50.95
C GLN A 394 23.95 2.78 51.37
N ASP A 395 25.14 3.34 51.57
CA ASP A 395 25.33 4.73 51.97
C ASP A 395 24.85 5.70 50.87
N LYS A 396 24.98 5.31 49.61
CA LYS A 396 24.48 6.11 48.48
C LYS A 396 22.96 6.13 48.43
N VAL A 397 22.31 4.99 48.68
CA VAL A 397 20.85 4.92 48.75
C VAL A 397 20.33 5.73 49.93
N GLU A 398 21.00 5.67 51.08
CA GLU A 398 20.64 6.48 52.24
C GLU A 398 20.75 7.98 51.92
N ALA A 399 21.80 8.39 51.19
CA ALA A 399 21.97 9.77 50.76
C ALA A 399 20.85 10.24 49.80
N TRP A 400 20.33 9.33 48.96
CA TRP A 400 19.17 9.62 48.11
C TRP A 400 17.86 9.70 48.90
N VAL A 401 17.64 8.75 49.81
CA VAL A 401 16.40 8.64 50.61
C VAL A 401 16.26 9.81 51.60
N SER A 402 17.37 10.27 52.16
CA SER A 402 17.43 11.45 53.03
C SER A 402 17.31 12.78 52.28
N GLY A 403 17.37 12.77 50.94
CA GLY A 403 17.43 13.99 50.14
C GLY A 403 18.75 14.75 50.27
N SER A 404 19.81 14.11 50.78
CA SER A 404 21.16 14.69 50.87
C SER A 404 21.80 14.83 49.48
N ASN A 405 21.62 13.81 48.65
CA ASN A 405 22.09 13.73 47.26
C ASN A 405 20.91 13.51 46.30
N PRO A 406 21.02 14.02 45.07
CA PRO A 406 20.02 13.78 44.05
C PRO A 406 20.02 12.30 43.62
N ALA A 407 18.85 11.69 43.53
CA ALA A 407 18.68 10.30 43.10
C ALA A 407 18.62 10.24 41.57
N PRO A 408 19.36 9.35 40.89
CA PRO A 408 19.28 9.20 39.44
C PRO A 408 17.91 8.63 39.01
N LEU A 409 17.48 8.89 37.78
CA LEU A 409 16.13 8.55 37.31
C LEU A 409 15.79 7.06 37.45
N ASN A 410 16.75 6.17 37.21
CA ASN A 410 16.57 4.73 37.40
C ASN A 410 16.29 4.39 38.87
N ALA A 411 16.98 5.02 39.82
CA ALA A 411 16.72 4.84 41.25
C ALA A 411 15.34 5.40 41.63
N GLN A 412 14.96 6.57 41.08
CA GLN A 412 13.64 7.16 41.30
C GLN A 412 12.51 6.22 40.85
N GLN A 413 12.64 5.59 39.67
CA GLN A 413 11.65 4.65 39.13
C GLN A 413 11.52 3.39 40.00
N VAL A 414 12.64 2.80 40.44
CA VAL A 414 12.61 1.60 41.28
C VAL A 414 12.00 1.90 42.65
N ILE A 415 12.34 3.04 43.24
CA ILE A 415 11.78 3.48 44.53
C ILE A 415 10.28 3.78 44.40
N ALA A 416 9.85 4.43 43.31
CA ALA A 416 8.45 4.70 43.00
C ALA A 416 7.62 3.41 42.86
N VAL A 417 8.14 2.41 42.14
CA VAL A 417 7.50 1.10 42.00
C VAL A 417 7.45 0.34 43.32
N LEU A 418 8.51 0.40 44.14
CA LEU A 418 8.55 -0.28 45.43
C LEU A 418 7.50 0.26 46.41
N LEU A 419 7.22 1.57 46.34
CA LEU A 419 6.28 2.26 47.22
C LEU A 419 4.86 2.38 46.64
N ASP A 420 4.64 1.93 45.40
CA ASP A 420 3.40 2.12 44.64
C ASP A 420 2.95 3.59 44.60
N LYS A 421 3.88 4.47 44.22
CA LYS A 421 3.70 5.92 44.16
C LYS A 421 4.26 6.50 42.86
N GLU A 422 3.72 7.63 42.43
CA GLU A 422 4.25 8.34 41.26
C GLU A 422 5.56 9.09 41.63
N ILE A 423 6.51 9.18 40.70
CA ILE A 423 7.85 9.74 40.94
C ILE A 423 7.80 11.16 41.53
N PHE A 424 6.87 12.00 41.05
CA PHE A 424 6.76 13.39 41.49
C PHE A 424 6.17 13.54 42.91
N GLU A 425 5.56 12.49 43.47
CA GLU A 425 5.11 12.49 44.88
C GLU A 425 6.24 12.15 45.86
N LEU A 426 7.37 11.66 45.34
CA LEU A 426 8.50 11.19 46.14
C LEU A 426 9.74 12.08 45.96
N PHE A 427 9.89 12.70 44.79
CA PHE A 427 11.08 13.46 44.43
C PHE A 427 10.74 14.83 43.84
N HIS A 428 11.55 15.85 44.16
CA HIS A 428 11.45 17.21 43.64
C HIS A 428 12.77 17.71 43.03
N ASP A 429 12.71 18.81 42.30
CA ASP A 429 13.88 19.43 41.67
C ASP A 429 14.65 20.39 42.62
N ILE A 430 14.13 20.68 43.82
CA ILE A 430 14.65 21.73 44.72
C ILE A 430 15.06 21.13 46.06
N LYS A 431 16.36 21.03 46.35
CA LYS A 431 16.87 20.50 47.63
C LYS A 431 16.11 21.05 48.84
N THR A 432 15.29 20.21 49.48
CA THR A 432 14.63 20.55 50.75
C THR A 432 15.67 20.51 51.83
N LEU A 433 16.05 21.68 52.35
CA LEU A 433 16.90 21.77 53.53
C LEU A 433 16.09 21.30 54.73
N THR A 434 16.47 20.16 55.30
CA THR A 434 15.96 19.72 56.60
C THR A 434 16.29 20.81 57.61
N THR A 435 15.27 21.45 58.19
CA THR A 435 15.41 22.56 59.13
C THR A 435 15.90 22.05 60.49
N GLU A 436 17.10 21.49 60.54
CA GLU A 436 17.76 21.14 61.79
C GLU A 436 18.61 22.33 62.27
N ASN A 437 18.13 22.99 63.33
CA ASN A 437 18.85 23.93 64.20
C ASN A 437 19.32 25.28 63.61
N SER A 438 18.39 26.24 63.54
CA SER A 438 18.69 27.68 63.59
C SER A 438 18.27 28.31 64.93
N SER A 439 18.61 27.66 66.04
CA SER A 439 18.43 28.18 67.40
C SER A 439 19.76 28.48 68.08
N GLU A 440 20.60 29.33 67.48
CA GLU A 440 21.71 29.99 68.18
C GLU A 440 22.28 31.13 67.32
N SER A 441 21.74 32.34 67.48
CA SER A 441 22.41 33.65 67.32
C SER A 441 21.37 34.77 67.37
N SER A 442 20.78 34.97 68.55
CA SER A 442 20.13 36.24 68.90
C SER A 442 21.18 37.10 69.60
N GLY A 443 21.70 38.10 68.88
CA GLY A 443 22.64 39.09 69.39
C GLY A 443 22.50 40.35 68.53
N GLY A 444 21.81 41.35 69.07
CA GLY A 444 21.31 42.49 68.31
C GLY A 444 22.30 43.63 68.03
N ALA A 445 21.88 44.49 67.10
CA ALA A 445 22.15 45.92 67.02
C ALA A 445 21.19 46.45 65.94
N SER A 446 20.13 47.19 66.28
CA SER A 446 20.11 48.62 66.62
C SER A 446 20.43 49.53 65.43
N ASP A 447 19.35 50.14 64.92
CA ASP A 447 19.21 51.59 64.74
C ASP A 447 19.59 52.26 63.39
N LYS A 448 18.64 53.11 62.95
CA LYS A 448 18.69 54.35 62.15
C LYS A 448 18.54 54.39 60.61
N GLY A 449 17.58 55.24 60.22
CA GLY A 449 17.59 56.17 59.07
C GLY A 449 16.85 55.65 57.83
N GLN A 450 15.65 56.08 57.44
CA GLN A 450 15.11 57.42 57.15
C GLN A 450 15.76 58.14 55.95
N SER A 451 15.09 58.07 54.79
CA SER A 451 14.86 59.15 53.80
C SER A 451 14.10 58.52 52.62
N ASP A 452 12.84 58.88 52.37
CA ASP A 452 12.45 59.97 51.46
C ASP A 452 13.08 59.85 50.08
N GLU A 453 12.30 59.44 49.06
CA GLU A 453 12.31 60.10 47.75
C GLU A 453 11.01 59.80 46.99
N THR A 454 10.17 60.82 46.92
CA THR A 454 9.06 61.01 45.99
C THR A 454 9.58 61.76 44.75
N ASP A 455 9.26 61.28 43.56
CA ASP A 455 9.14 62.03 42.29
C ASP A 455 8.15 61.20 41.46
N ASP A 456 6.92 61.59 41.13
CA ASP A 456 6.31 62.83 40.66
C ASP A 456 6.50 63.13 39.15
N ILE A 457 5.33 63.32 38.52
CA ILE A 457 5.00 64.05 37.28
C ILE A 457 5.41 63.51 35.89
N GLY A 458 4.35 63.32 35.09
CA GLY A 458 4.30 63.73 33.68
C GLY A 458 3.61 62.69 32.79
N GLY A 459 2.40 62.85 32.27
CA GLY A 459 1.59 64.03 32.04
C GLY A 459 1.23 64.14 30.55
N SER A 460 -0.08 64.24 30.28
CA SER A 460 -0.73 64.87 29.10
C SER A 460 -0.65 64.16 27.74
N ASP A 461 -1.81 63.78 27.19
CA ASP A 461 -2.60 64.49 26.14
C ASP A 461 -2.22 63.94 24.75
N LYS A 462 -3.07 63.74 23.73
CA LYS A 462 -4.38 64.25 23.30
C LYS A 462 -4.82 63.33 22.13
N LYS A 463 -6.07 62.86 22.08
CA LYS A 463 -7.25 63.42 21.39
C LYS A 463 -7.29 63.31 19.85
N ASP A 464 -8.45 62.82 19.41
CA ASP A 464 -9.26 63.17 18.24
C ASP A 464 -8.64 62.85 16.85
N ASP A 465 -9.32 62.35 15.83
CA ASP A 465 -10.72 61.99 15.57
C ASP A 465 -10.75 61.17 14.24
N PRO A 466 -11.88 60.57 13.86
CA PRO A 466 -12.05 59.77 12.65
C PRO A 466 -12.42 60.64 11.43
N ASP A 467 -12.20 60.15 10.21
CA ASP A 467 -13.23 60.26 9.16
C ASP A 467 -12.97 59.42 7.91
N ALA A 468 -14.09 59.20 7.24
CA ALA A 468 -14.39 58.26 6.17
C ALA A 468 -13.71 58.51 4.81
N GLY A 469 -13.67 57.43 4.04
CA GLY A 469 -13.49 57.38 2.58
C GLY A 469 -14.04 56.07 2.05
#